data_AF-A0A817MIQ8-F1
#
_entry.id   AF-A0A817MIQ8-F1
#
_cell.length_a   1.000
_cell.length_b   1.000
_cell.length_c   1.000
_cell.angle_alpha   90.00
_cell.angle_beta   90.00
_cell.angle_gamma   90.00
#
_symmetry.space_group_name_H-M   'P 1'
#
loop_
_entity.id
_entity.type
_entity.pdbx_description
1 polymer ?
#
loop_
_entity_poly.entity_id
_entity_poly.type
_entity_poly.pdbx_seq_one_letter_code
_entity_poly.pdbx_strand_id
1 'polypeptide(L)'
;MSTKTISCFLLILCSVLLVQVKSQICHGVAQYAKCSPNTDCGCLHIPGAINIGICSYEFLVECSELVKCDYNNLCYEPDHRCVHHPRCQSSPVCYPVPTYNRQLCPPITMTNITTTTIVPTTTTTIVSTTTTTIVPTTTTTTVPTTTTTRAQSLVNIPANAKWAQNGVTIAGGHGNGDATNQLYYPLGLFVDDDQTVVIADHGNHRIMQWKNGDTTNGQVVGGGKGQGTGLHQLYQPTDVLIDEETDSLTICDYVNRRVVRWSRRSGITQGEILIGNIYCHGVAMDEQRYLYVSDEAKHEVRRYQLGEKNGTLVAGGNGQGNGLNQLNRPRYLFVDRQQTVYVSDNSNHRVMKWVEGAKEGIVVAGGQGIGNALTQLSNPEGIFVDTLGTLYVADSWNHRVMRWTQGDKKQGTVVVGENGQGAGANQFDVPVGLSFDRHGNLYVADQDNDRVQ
;
A
#
# COMPACT_ATOMS: atom_id res chain seq x y z
N MET A 1 -71.58 -14.33 24.36
CA MET A 1 -72.08 -14.43 22.97
C MET A 1 -71.17 -15.37 22.19
N SER A 2 -71.70 -16.06 21.17
CA SER A 2 -71.07 -17.09 20.29
C SER A 2 -69.58 -16.83 19.91
N THR A 3 -68.61 -17.77 19.87
CA THR A 3 -68.45 -19.09 19.17
C THR A 3 -68.53 -18.99 17.63
N LYS A 4 -67.78 -19.67 16.73
CA LYS A 4 -66.81 -20.80 16.64
C LYS A 4 -65.75 -20.44 15.52
N THR A 5 -64.52 -20.96 15.37
CA THR A 5 -63.96 -22.35 15.21
C THR A 5 -64.16 -23.00 13.81
N ILE A 6 -63.14 -23.78 13.35
CA ILE A 6 -63.04 -24.68 12.14
C ILE A 6 -62.32 -24.04 10.93
N SER A 7 -61.51 -24.69 10.04
CA SER A 7 -60.59 -25.86 10.01
C SER A 7 -60.57 -26.50 8.60
N CYS A 8 -59.36 -26.91 8.15
CA CYS A 8 -59.06 -28.05 7.23
C CYS A 8 -59.19 -27.98 5.68
N PHE A 9 -58.06 -28.31 5.02
CA PHE A 9 -57.82 -29.18 3.84
C PHE A 9 -58.59 -29.04 2.50
N LEU A 10 -57.84 -28.98 1.39
CA LEU A 10 -57.89 -30.02 0.33
C LEU A 10 -56.62 -30.07 -0.55
N LEU A 11 -56.27 -31.26 -1.07
CA LEU A 11 -55.25 -31.49 -2.12
C LEU A 11 -55.84 -31.25 -3.53
N ILE A 12 -54.97 -31.10 -4.54
CA ILE A 12 -54.86 -32.02 -5.71
C ILE A 12 -53.67 -31.62 -6.62
N LEU A 13 -52.96 -32.62 -7.14
CA LEU A 13 -51.92 -32.44 -8.18
C LEU A 13 -52.55 -32.28 -9.56
N CYS A 14 -51.97 -31.41 -10.41
CA CYS A 14 -51.74 -31.80 -11.81
C CYS A 14 -50.58 -30.99 -12.43
N SER A 15 -49.71 -31.67 -13.16
CA SER A 15 -48.49 -31.15 -13.76
C SER A 15 -48.64 -30.94 -15.27
N VAL A 16 -48.36 -29.74 -15.79
CA VAL A 16 -47.94 -29.54 -17.19
C VAL A 16 -46.83 -28.49 -17.25
N LEU A 17 -45.80 -28.80 -18.03
CA LEU A 17 -44.60 -27.99 -18.26
C LEU A 17 -44.90 -26.87 -19.27
N LEU A 18 -44.43 -25.64 -19.03
CA LEU A 18 -44.02 -24.72 -20.10
C LEU A 18 -43.15 -23.57 -19.58
N VAL A 19 -41.97 -23.44 -20.18
CA VAL A 19 -40.96 -22.41 -19.91
C VAL A 19 -41.33 -21.11 -20.62
N GLN A 20 -41.15 -19.95 -19.98
CA GLN A 20 -40.68 -18.71 -20.62
C GLN A 20 -40.26 -17.69 -19.53
N VAL A 21 -39.21 -16.93 -19.81
CA VAL A 21 -38.52 -16.05 -18.86
C VAL A 21 -39.25 -14.71 -18.70
N LYS A 22 -39.33 -14.17 -17.47
CA LYS A 22 -39.67 -12.76 -17.24
C LYS A 22 -38.60 -12.08 -16.40
N SER A 23 -38.17 -10.92 -16.90
CA SER A 23 -37.22 -10.03 -16.25
C SER A 23 -37.78 -9.45 -14.95
N GLN A 24 -36.91 -9.29 -13.95
CA GLN A 24 -37.24 -8.51 -12.76
C GLN A 24 -36.96 -7.03 -12.98
N ILE A 25 -37.85 -6.21 -12.42
CA ILE A 25 -37.80 -4.75 -12.41
C ILE A 25 -37.06 -4.33 -11.15
N CYS A 26 -36.00 -3.53 -11.28
CA CYS A 26 -35.42 -2.81 -10.15
C CYS A 26 -35.83 -1.34 -10.22
N HIS A 27 -36.69 -0.90 -9.29
CA HIS A 27 -37.00 0.51 -9.09
C HIS A 27 -35.80 1.23 -8.48
N GLY A 28 -35.44 2.39 -9.02
CA GLY A 28 -34.47 3.30 -8.41
C GLY A 28 -35.08 4.20 -7.35
N VAL A 29 -34.22 4.75 -6.50
CA VAL A 29 -34.48 5.97 -5.72
C VAL A 29 -33.42 6.99 -6.13
N ALA A 30 -33.86 8.18 -6.53
CA ALA A 30 -33.01 9.25 -7.04
C ALA A 30 -33.19 10.53 -6.21
N GLN A 31 -32.11 11.32 -6.08
CA GLN A 31 -32.04 12.76 -5.72
C GLN A 31 -30.56 13.09 -5.39
N TYR A 32 -29.92 14.21 -5.78
CA TYR A 32 -30.31 15.39 -6.55
C TYR A 32 -29.12 15.86 -7.41
N ALA A 33 -29.36 16.39 -8.60
CA ALA A 33 -28.45 17.32 -9.28
C ALA A 33 -29.27 18.42 -9.97
N LYS A 34 -28.96 19.69 -9.72
CA LYS A 34 -29.56 20.84 -10.39
C LYS A 34 -28.70 21.20 -11.62
N CYS A 35 -29.29 21.13 -12.82
CA CYS A 35 -28.69 21.69 -14.03
C CYS A 35 -29.30 23.08 -14.32
N SER A 36 -28.47 24.00 -14.79
CA SER A 36 -28.90 25.31 -15.31
C SER A 36 -29.36 25.16 -16.76
N PRO A 37 -30.42 25.85 -17.22
CA PRO A 37 -30.89 25.76 -18.59
C PRO A 37 -30.07 26.66 -19.53
N ASN A 38 -29.57 26.10 -20.64
CA ASN A 38 -29.48 26.72 -21.98
C ASN A 38 -28.56 25.89 -22.90
N THR A 39 -29.15 25.05 -23.76
CA THR A 39 -28.80 24.90 -25.20
C THR A 39 -29.77 23.94 -25.90
N ASP A 40 -30.35 24.38 -27.01
CA ASP A 40 -31.24 23.57 -27.85
C ASP A 40 -30.48 22.61 -28.76
N CYS A 41 -31.08 21.47 -29.09
CA CYS A 41 -30.72 20.64 -30.25
C CYS A 41 -32.01 20.08 -30.88
N GLY A 42 -32.31 20.50 -32.12
CA GLY A 42 -33.45 20.00 -32.90
C GLY A 42 -33.05 18.86 -33.84
N CYS A 43 -33.92 17.85 -33.98
CA CYS A 43 -33.71 16.72 -34.88
C CYS A 43 -34.33 16.94 -36.27
N LEU A 44 -33.64 16.48 -37.33
CA LEU A 44 -34.18 16.41 -38.70
C LEU A 44 -34.69 14.99 -38.98
N HIS A 45 -35.82 14.87 -39.68
CA HIS A 45 -36.54 13.62 -39.90
C HIS A 45 -36.44 13.16 -41.37
N ILE A 46 -36.14 11.89 -41.64
CA ILE A 46 -36.28 11.26 -42.97
C ILE A 46 -37.06 9.94 -42.83
N PRO A 47 -38.16 9.71 -43.56
CA PRO A 47 -38.94 8.47 -43.48
C PRO A 47 -38.85 7.58 -44.73
N GLY A 48 -38.72 6.25 -44.52
CA GLY A 48 -39.24 5.21 -45.44
C GLY A 48 -38.23 4.29 -46.15
N ALA A 49 -38.00 3.09 -45.61
CA ALA A 49 -37.52 1.91 -46.38
C ALA A 49 -37.83 0.58 -45.64
N ILE A 50 -38.15 -0.47 -46.41
CA ILE A 50 -38.62 -1.82 -46.01
C ILE A 50 -38.20 -2.78 -47.15
N ASN A 51 -37.65 -4.01 -46.99
CA ASN A 51 -37.45 -4.89 -45.83
C ASN A 51 -36.22 -5.85 -45.99
N ILE A 52 -35.89 -6.59 -44.92
CA ILE A 52 -35.18 -7.90 -44.86
C ILE A 52 -33.74 -8.00 -45.42
N GLY A 53 -32.79 -8.26 -44.51
CA GLY A 53 -31.51 -8.92 -44.77
C GLY A 53 -30.96 -9.53 -43.48
N ILE A 54 -30.65 -10.83 -43.46
CA ILE A 54 -30.11 -11.53 -42.27
C ILE A 54 -28.60 -11.30 -42.20
N CYS A 55 -28.07 -10.88 -41.04
CA CYS A 55 -26.78 -11.37 -40.49
C CYS A 55 -26.45 -10.78 -39.10
N SER A 56 -25.74 -11.60 -38.30
CA SER A 56 -24.83 -11.26 -37.17
C SER A 56 -25.07 -10.00 -36.33
N TYR A 57 -25.48 -10.19 -35.06
CA TYR A 57 -25.28 -9.18 -34.01
C TYR A 57 -23.81 -9.15 -33.54
N GLU A 58 -23.00 -8.33 -34.20
CA GLU A 58 -21.93 -7.61 -33.49
C GLU A 58 -22.58 -6.42 -32.77
N PHE A 59 -22.37 -6.29 -31.46
CA PHE A 59 -22.80 -5.09 -30.74
C PHE A 59 -21.74 -3.99 -30.92
N LEU A 60 -21.95 -3.15 -31.93
CA LEU A 60 -21.49 -1.77 -31.90
C LEU A 60 -22.13 -1.08 -30.70
N VAL A 61 -21.32 -0.71 -29.71
CA VAL A 61 -21.72 0.24 -28.68
C VAL A 61 -21.14 1.59 -29.09
N GLU A 62 -22.00 2.47 -29.60
CA GLU A 62 -21.68 3.90 -29.70
C GLU A 62 -21.57 4.47 -28.28
N CYS A 63 -20.35 4.48 -27.74
CA CYS A 63 -20.05 5.21 -26.52
C CYS A 63 -20.06 6.71 -26.83
N SER A 64 -21.17 7.39 -26.52
CA SER A 64 -21.13 8.82 -26.28
C SER A 64 -20.23 9.11 -25.08
N GLU A 65 -19.39 10.14 -25.23
CA GLU A 65 -18.14 10.29 -24.48
C GLU A 65 -18.35 10.59 -22.98
N LEU A 66 -17.91 9.65 -22.13
CA LEU A 66 -17.60 9.95 -20.73
C LEU A 66 -16.12 10.28 -20.61
N VAL A 67 -15.78 11.56 -20.79
CA VAL A 67 -14.47 12.10 -20.39
C VAL A 67 -14.36 11.98 -18.87
N LYS A 68 -13.64 10.96 -18.40
CA LYS A 68 -13.23 10.85 -17.00
C LYS A 68 -11.87 11.53 -16.82
N CYS A 69 -11.85 12.62 -16.05
CA CYS A 69 -10.60 13.14 -15.52
C CYS A 69 -10.11 12.23 -14.38
N ASP A 70 -8.82 11.92 -14.41
CA ASP A 70 -8.07 11.49 -13.22
C ASP A 70 -7.90 12.68 -12.26
N TYR A 71 -7.62 12.42 -10.97
CA TYR A 71 -7.29 13.46 -9.97
C TYR A 71 -6.09 14.33 -10.39
N ASN A 72 -5.25 13.86 -11.32
CA ASN A 72 -4.10 14.56 -11.89
C ASN A 72 -4.41 15.42 -13.14
N ASN A 73 -5.69 15.67 -13.49
CA ASN A 73 -6.10 16.48 -14.65
C ASN A 73 -5.58 16.00 -16.03
N LEU A 74 -5.34 14.70 -16.19
CA LEU A 74 -4.96 14.11 -17.48
C LEU A 74 -6.21 13.66 -18.26
N CYS A 75 -6.33 14.15 -19.50
CA CYS A 75 -7.35 13.73 -20.45
C CYS A 75 -6.81 12.60 -21.35
N TYR A 76 -7.63 11.57 -21.59
CA TYR A 76 -7.32 10.48 -22.51
C TYR A 76 -8.46 10.29 -23.53
N GLU A 77 -8.14 10.44 -24.81
CA GLU A 77 -8.98 10.00 -25.93
C GLU A 77 -8.39 8.74 -26.59
N PRO A 78 -9.19 7.90 -27.27
CA PRO A 78 -8.70 6.64 -27.84
C PRO A 78 -7.70 6.78 -28.99
N ASP A 79 -7.73 7.89 -29.75
CA ASP A 79 -7.22 7.95 -31.13
C ASP A 79 -6.04 8.92 -31.37
N HIS A 80 -5.27 9.26 -30.33
CA HIS A 80 -3.96 9.94 -30.44
C HIS A 80 -3.91 11.22 -31.30
N ARG A 81 -4.85 12.17 -31.14
CA ARG A 81 -4.73 13.53 -31.68
C ARG A 81 -4.90 14.58 -30.58
N CYS A 82 -4.14 15.67 -30.66
CA CYS A 82 -4.28 16.80 -29.73
C CYS A 82 -5.39 17.73 -30.22
N VAL A 83 -6.37 18.03 -29.35
CA VAL A 83 -7.39 19.06 -29.57
C VAL A 83 -7.26 20.14 -28.49
N HIS A 84 -7.27 21.41 -28.89
CA HIS A 84 -7.06 22.53 -27.97
C HIS A 84 -8.35 22.83 -27.19
N HIS A 85 -8.54 22.20 -26.02
CA HIS A 85 -9.74 22.42 -25.22
C HIS A 85 -9.65 23.73 -24.40
N PRO A 86 -10.62 24.67 -24.48
CA PRO A 86 -10.54 26.02 -23.90
C PRO A 86 -10.64 26.09 -22.37
N ARG A 87 -10.48 24.97 -21.64
CA ARG A 87 -10.36 24.92 -20.17
C ARG A 87 -8.95 24.59 -19.67
N CYS A 88 -8.01 24.26 -20.55
CA CYS A 88 -6.63 23.96 -20.17
C CYS A 88 -5.74 25.20 -20.41
N GLN A 89 -5.48 25.98 -19.36
CA GLN A 89 -4.59 27.15 -19.42
C GLN A 89 -3.20 26.86 -18.83
N SER A 90 -2.44 25.99 -19.49
CA SER A 90 -0.97 25.97 -19.50
C SER A 90 -0.48 24.93 -20.53
N SER A 91 0.65 25.17 -21.18
CA SER A 91 1.10 24.42 -22.37
C SER A 91 1.31 22.92 -22.13
N PRO A 92 0.90 22.03 -23.08
CA PRO A 92 1.22 20.62 -23.00
C PRO A 92 2.68 20.34 -23.40
N VAL A 93 3.44 19.69 -22.52
CA VAL A 93 4.70 19.02 -22.88
C VAL A 93 4.37 17.56 -23.22
N CYS A 94 4.52 17.17 -24.48
CA CYS A 94 4.28 15.79 -24.91
C CYS A 94 5.53 14.93 -24.69
N TYR A 95 5.41 13.88 -23.89
CA TYR A 95 6.43 12.81 -23.81
C TYR A 95 6.04 11.63 -24.72
N PRO A 96 6.98 11.02 -25.46
CA PRO A 96 6.69 9.87 -26.31
C PRO A 96 6.49 8.59 -25.47
N VAL A 97 5.38 7.88 -25.71
CA VAL A 97 5.13 6.54 -25.14
C VAL A 97 5.90 5.49 -25.97
N PRO A 98 6.62 4.54 -25.34
CA PRO A 98 7.34 3.50 -26.09
C PRO A 98 6.38 2.50 -26.76
N THR A 99 6.74 2.08 -27.97
CA THR A 99 5.95 1.16 -28.80
C THR A 99 5.97 -0.26 -28.26
N TYR A 100 4.81 -0.78 -27.85
CA TYR A 100 4.65 -2.20 -27.56
C TYR A 100 4.53 -3.01 -28.85
N ASN A 101 5.48 -3.93 -29.08
CA ASN A 101 5.38 -4.93 -30.14
C ASN A 101 4.23 -5.90 -29.85
N ARG A 102 3.34 -6.13 -30.83
CA ARG A 102 2.34 -7.20 -30.75
C ARG A 102 3.04 -8.56 -30.80
N GLN A 103 2.92 -9.35 -29.75
CA GLN A 103 3.32 -10.76 -29.77
C GLN A 103 2.07 -11.64 -29.85
N LEU A 104 2.00 -12.46 -30.90
CA LEU A 104 0.89 -13.38 -31.16
C LEU A 104 0.88 -14.53 -30.14
N CYS A 105 -0.30 -14.92 -29.67
CA CYS A 105 -0.45 -16.10 -28.81
C CYS A 105 -0.23 -17.39 -29.62
N PRO A 106 0.52 -18.39 -29.12
CA PRO A 106 0.62 -19.70 -29.75
C PRO A 106 -0.65 -20.53 -29.52
N PRO A 107 -1.00 -21.46 -30.44
CA PRO A 107 -2.20 -22.27 -30.32
C PRO A 107 -2.04 -23.38 -29.26
N ILE A 108 -3.12 -23.65 -28.53
CA ILE A 108 -3.20 -24.73 -27.53
C ILE A 108 -3.32 -26.07 -28.24
N THR A 109 -2.37 -26.99 -27.99
CA THR A 109 -2.47 -28.40 -28.38
C THR A 109 -2.98 -29.23 -27.20
N MET A 110 -4.03 -30.03 -27.42
CA MET A 110 -4.50 -30.98 -26.40
C MET A 110 -3.55 -32.18 -26.34
N THR A 111 -3.04 -32.49 -25.14
CA THR A 111 -2.22 -33.67 -24.87
C THR A 111 -3.03 -34.74 -24.12
N ASN A 112 -2.80 -35.99 -24.50
CA ASN A 112 -3.57 -37.14 -24.01
C ASN A 112 -3.26 -37.50 -22.57
N ILE A 113 -4.27 -37.99 -21.86
CA ILE A 113 -4.15 -38.61 -20.53
C ILE A 113 -3.37 -39.91 -20.67
N THR A 114 -2.22 -40.02 -20.01
CA THR A 114 -1.50 -41.29 -19.82
C THR A 114 -1.76 -41.88 -18.44
N THR A 115 -2.03 -43.18 -18.41
CA THR A 115 -2.34 -43.96 -17.20
C THR A 115 -1.10 -44.20 -16.35
N THR A 116 -1.18 -43.93 -15.05
CA THR A 116 -0.11 -44.20 -14.09
C THR A 116 -0.21 -45.64 -13.55
N THR A 117 0.72 -46.50 -13.93
CA THR A 117 0.81 -47.87 -13.41
C THR A 117 1.54 -47.89 -12.06
N ILE A 118 0.95 -48.53 -11.06
CA ILE A 118 1.54 -48.68 -9.72
C ILE A 118 2.58 -49.81 -9.72
N VAL A 119 3.75 -49.58 -9.14
CA VAL A 119 4.79 -50.60 -8.90
C VAL A 119 5.04 -50.72 -7.38
N PRO A 120 5.18 -51.92 -6.79
CA PRO A 120 5.23 -52.08 -5.34
C PRO A 120 6.60 -51.74 -4.74
N THR A 121 6.58 -51.36 -3.46
CA THR A 121 7.75 -51.16 -2.60
C THR A 121 8.43 -52.48 -2.22
N THR A 122 9.77 -52.49 -2.17
CA THR A 122 10.57 -53.55 -1.53
C THR A 122 11.20 -53.05 -0.24
N THR A 123 10.95 -53.82 0.84
CA THR A 123 11.50 -53.57 2.17
C THR A 123 12.92 -54.13 2.27
N THR A 124 13.85 -53.38 2.88
CA THR A 124 15.18 -53.89 3.27
C THR A 124 15.43 -53.59 4.74
N THR A 125 15.91 -54.56 5.50
CA THR A 125 15.96 -54.52 6.96
C THR A 125 17.37 -54.74 7.50
N ILE A 126 17.79 -53.85 8.42
CA ILE A 126 18.87 -53.95 9.43
C ILE A 126 20.27 -54.44 9.02
N VAL A 127 21.28 -53.60 9.30
CA VAL A 127 22.41 -53.99 10.18
C VAL A 127 22.68 -52.86 11.17
N SER A 128 22.73 -53.18 12.47
CA SER A 128 23.15 -52.26 13.52
C SER A 128 24.56 -52.66 13.98
N THR A 129 25.52 -51.73 13.92
CA THR A 129 26.86 -51.91 14.50
C THR A 129 27.08 -50.89 15.59
N THR A 130 27.20 -51.37 16.82
CA THR A 130 27.53 -50.55 18.00
C THR A 130 29.01 -50.17 17.98
N THR A 131 29.29 -48.87 17.83
CA THR A 131 30.65 -48.33 17.99
C THR A 131 30.71 -47.53 19.29
N THR A 132 31.54 -47.98 20.23
CA THR A 132 31.70 -47.33 21.53
C THR A 132 32.65 -46.14 21.42
N THR A 133 32.11 -44.93 21.26
CA THR A 133 32.92 -43.70 21.19
C THR A 133 33.10 -43.09 22.58
N ILE A 134 34.35 -42.84 22.95
CA ILE A 134 34.75 -42.27 24.24
C ILE A 134 34.25 -40.82 24.33
N VAL A 135 33.56 -40.47 25.42
CA VAL A 135 33.07 -39.10 25.67
C VAL A 135 34.22 -38.23 26.20
N PRO A 136 34.59 -37.13 25.51
CA PRO A 136 35.36 -36.07 26.12
C PRO A 136 34.39 -35.13 26.85
N THR A 137 34.53 -35.01 28.17
CA THR A 137 33.85 -33.96 28.94
C THR A 137 34.43 -32.60 28.61
N THR A 138 33.86 -31.93 27.61
CA THR A 138 34.02 -30.48 27.43
C THR A 138 32.98 -29.76 28.28
N THR A 139 33.44 -28.94 29.22
CA THR A 139 32.58 -28.00 29.93
C THR A 139 32.00 -27.00 28.94
N THR A 140 30.71 -27.14 28.64
CA THR A 140 29.93 -26.12 27.93
C THR A 140 29.76 -24.90 28.84
N THR A 141 30.73 -23.99 28.78
CA THR A 141 30.50 -22.61 29.20
C THR A 141 29.49 -22.03 28.23
N THR A 142 28.20 -22.10 28.60
CA THR A 142 27.13 -21.40 27.89
C THR A 142 27.33 -19.91 28.10
N VAL A 143 28.17 -19.29 27.26
CA VAL A 143 28.11 -17.85 27.03
C VAL A 143 26.69 -17.58 26.54
N PRO A 144 25.87 -16.79 27.26
CA PRO A 144 24.60 -16.37 26.71
C PRO A 144 24.93 -15.42 25.55
N THR A 145 24.82 -15.91 24.32
CA THR A 145 24.74 -15.05 23.14
C THR A 145 23.41 -14.32 23.21
N THR A 146 23.39 -13.23 23.99
CA THR A 146 22.44 -12.14 23.83
C THR A 146 22.79 -11.40 22.55
N THR A 147 22.58 -12.04 21.40
CA THR A 147 22.15 -11.34 20.19
C THR A 147 20.78 -10.77 20.52
N THR A 148 20.78 -9.60 21.17
CA THR A 148 19.61 -8.75 21.30
C THR A 148 19.28 -8.31 19.88
N THR A 149 18.39 -9.04 19.21
CA THR A 149 17.85 -8.69 17.90
C THR A 149 17.33 -7.27 17.99
N ARG A 150 18.04 -6.32 17.35
CA ARG A 150 17.81 -4.88 17.51
C ARG A 150 16.68 -4.42 16.59
N ALA A 151 15.57 -5.14 16.62
CA ALA A 151 14.42 -4.94 15.76
C ALA A 151 13.46 -3.93 16.38
N GLN A 152 13.22 -2.84 15.64
CA GLN A 152 12.38 -1.69 15.97
C GLN A 152 12.67 -1.04 17.33
N SER A 153 13.26 0.16 17.27
CA SER A 153 13.61 0.99 18.43
C SER A 153 12.52 0.97 19.52
N LEU A 154 12.93 0.61 20.74
CA LEU A 154 12.11 0.53 21.96
C LEU A 154 11.76 1.94 22.47
N VAL A 155 11.20 2.79 21.61
CA VAL A 155 10.92 4.19 21.96
C VAL A 155 9.73 4.26 22.91
N ASN A 156 10.00 4.70 24.13
CA ASN A 156 8.98 5.10 25.10
C ASN A 156 8.83 6.62 25.02
N ILE A 157 7.75 7.08 24.38
CA ILE A 157 7.46 8.50 24.22
C ILE A 157 6.43 8.90 25.29
N PRO A 158 6.79 9.74 26.27
CA PRO A 158 5.83 10.15 27.30
C PRO A 158 4.57 10.78 26.71
N ALA A 159 3.40 10.48 27.27
CA ALA A 159 2.11 11.01 26.77
C ALA A 159 2.00 12.55 26.82
N ASN A 160 2.87 13.24 27.57
CA ASN A 160 3.01 14.69 27.64
C ASN A 160 4.18 15.25 26.79
N ALA A 161 4.89 14.41 26.02
CA ALA A 161 5.97 14.83 25.13
C ALA A 161 5.47 15.89 24.14
N LYS A 162 6.37 16.84 23.84
CA LYS A 162 6.21 17.93 22.89
C LYS A 162 7.50 18.07 22.10
N TRP A 163 7.37 18.31 20.80
CA TRP A 163 8.49 18.53 19.90
C TRP A 163 8.69 20.02 19.68
N ALA A 164 9.91 20.41 19.31
CA ALA A 164 10.17 21.78 18.88
C ALA A 164 9.27 22.11 17.68
N GLN A 165 8.60 23.26 17.73
CA GLN A 165 7.69 23.69 16.66
C GLN A 165 8.47 24.25 15.45
N ASN A 166 9.76 24.54 15.65
CA ASN A 166 10.72 24.80 14.58
C ASN A 166 11.45 23.48 14.30
N GLY A 167 11.02 22.73 13.30
CA GLY A 167 11.73 21.55 12.80
C GLY A 167 13.11 21.91 12.26
N VAL A 168 13.99 20.91 12.13
CA VAL A 168 15.34 21.10 11.60
C VAL A 168 15.44 20.24 10.35
N THR A 169 15.58 20.86 9.17
CA THR A 169 15.85 20.10 7.95
C THR A 169 17.16 19.31 8.10
N ILE A 170 17.06 17.98 8.08
CA ILE A 170 18.21 17.07 8.15
C ILE A 170 18.59 16.48 6.78
N ALA A 171 17.67 16.52 5.81
CA ALA A 171 17.91 16.11 4.43
C ALA A 171 17.02 16.89 3.46
N GLY A 172 17.50 17.12 2.23
CA GLY A 172 16.78 17.92 1.23
C GLY A 172 16.68 19.40 1.59
N GLY A 173 15.57 20.05 1.23
CA GLY A 173 15.31 21.47 1.52
C GLY A 173 16.16 22.46 0.71
N HIS A 174 16.91 21.98 -0.28
CA HIS A 174 17.69 22.79 -1.24
C HIS A 174 17.01 22.88 -2.62
N GLY A 175 15.67 22.88 -2.62
CA GLY A 175 14.83 22.73 -3.81
C GLY A 175 14.79 21.29 -4.34
N ASN A 176 13.86 21.02 -5.26
CA ASN A 176 13.76 19.73 -5.92
C ASN A 176 14.92 19.48 -6.89
N GLY A 177 15.43 18.25 -6.91
CA GLY A 177 16.46 17.83 -7.85
C GLY A 177 17.20 16.57 -7.42
N ASP A 178 18.16 16.14 -8.24
CA ASP A 178 18.91 14.90 -8.07
C ASP A 178 20.33 15.11 -7.50
N ALA A 179 20.69 16.31 -7.06
CA ALA A 179 21.93 16.54 -6.33
C ALA A 179 21.97 15.74 -5.00
N THR A 180 23.16 15.58 -4.43
CA THR A 180 23.37 14.85 -3.16
C THR A 180 22.76 15.55 -1.95
N ASN A 181 22.48 16.85 -2.04
CA ASN A 181 21.82 17.64 -1.01
C ASN A 181 20.33 17.93 -1.33
N GLN A 182 19.78 17.34 -2.38
CA GLN A 182 18.40 17.52 -2.83
C GLN A 182 17.62 16.20 -2.73
N LEU A 183 16.31 16.34 -2.61
CA LEU A 183 15.32 15.26 -2.70
C LEU A 183 14.30 15.67 -3.77
N TYR A 184 13.47 14.72 -4.21
CA TYR A 184 12.30 15.00 -5.03
C TYR A 184 11.16 14.07 -4.62
N TYR A 185 10.14 14.63 -3.96
CA TYR A 185 9.00 13.92 -3.36
C TYR A 185 9.44 12.77 -2.43
N PRO A 186 10.18 13.03 -1.33
CA PRO A 186 10.55 11.98 -0.38
C PRO A 186 9.31 11.36 0.28
N LEU A 187 9.25 10.03 0.34
CA LEU A 187 8.12 9.27 0.90
C LEU A 187 8.50 8.56 2.20
N GLY A 188 8.70 7.24 2.16
CA GLY A 188 9.08 6.46 3.35
C GLY A 188 10.51 6.75 3.81
N LEU A 189 10.70 6.73 5.11
CA LEU A 189 11.99 6.97 5.75
C LEU A 189 12.15 6.06 6.97
N PHE A 190 13.40 5.67 7.25
CA PHE A 190 13.75 4.91 8.44
C PHE A 190 14.97 5.54 9.11
N VAL A 191 14.92 5.63 10.43
CA VAL A 191 16.01 6.15 11.26
C VAL A 191 16.58 5.01 12.09
N ASP A 192 17.87 4.72 11.93
CA ASP A 192 18.55 3.73 12.75
C ASP A 192 18.91 4.28 14.15
N ASP A 193 19.38 3.39 15.00
CA ASP A 193 19.76 3.72 16.37
C ASP A 193 20.94 4.70 16.48
N ASP A 194 21.75 4.85 15.43
CA ASP A 194 22.86 5.81 15.36
C ASP A 194 22.42 7.16 14.74
N GLN A 195 21.11 7.32 14.47
CA GLN A 195 20.47 8.45 13.77
C GLN A 195 20.96 8.61 12.33
N THR A 196 21.32 7.51 11.66
CA THR A 196 21.38 7.48 10.20
C THR A 196 19.94 7.48 9.67
N VAL A 197 19.65 8.37 8.74
CA VAL A 197 18.33 8.45 8.08
C VAL A 197 18.46 7.91 6.66
N VAL A 198 17.70 6.87 6.33
CA VAL A 198 17.52 6.39 4.96
C VAL A 198 16.14 6.80 4.44
N ILE A 199 16.09 7.26 3.19
CA ILE A 199 14.92 7.94 2.61
C ILE A 199 14.66 7.37 1.21
N ALA A 200 13.41 6.99 0.96
CA ALA A 200 12.89 6.71 -0.38
C ALA A 200 12.69 8.03 -1.13
N ASP A 201 13.71 8.42 -1.91
CA ASP A 201 13.70 9.59 -2.79
C ASP A 201 12.97 9.22 -4.10
N HIS A 202 11.64 9.15 -3.97
CA HIS A 202 10.71 8.52 -4.92
C HIS A 202 10.81 9.13 -6.32
N GLY A 203 10.80 10.47 -6.42
CA GLY A 203 10.88 11.20 -7.67
C GLY A 203 12.22 11.02 -8.40
N ASN A 204 13.31 10.82 -7.65
CA ASN A 204 14.65 10.56 -8.21
C ASN A 204 14.98 9.06 -8.37
N HIS A 205 14.05 8.17 -8.00
CA HIS A 205 14.16 6.71 -8.17
C HIS A 205 15.40 6.11 -7.50
N ARG A 206 15.67 6.54 -6.27
CA ARG A 206 16.84 6.15 -5.49
C ARG A 206 16.51 6.08 -4.00
N ILE A 207 17.35 5.37 -3.25
CA ILE A 207 17.40 5.49 -1.79
C ILE A 207 18.61 6.33 -1.44
N MET A 208 18.37 7.36 -0.64
CA MET A 208 19.40 8.24 -0.10
C MET A 208 19.65 7.94 1.38
N GLN A 209 20.85 8.22 1.86
CA GLN A 209 21.26 8.08 3.25
C GLN A 209 21.97 9.34 3.73
N TRP A 210 21.51 9.91 4.86
CA TRP A 210 22.24 10.92 5.64
C TRP A 210 22.72 10.31 6.95
N LYS A 211 23.93 10.67 7.39
CA LYS A 211 24.47 10.26 8.69
C LYS A 211 24.20 11.36 9.71
N ASN A 212 24.06 10.98 10.97
CA ASN A 212 23.89 11.92 12.07
C ASN A 212 24.96 13.04 12.04
N GLY A 213 24.50 14.30 12.09
CA GLY A 213 25.35 15.49 12.04
C GLY A 213 25.83 15.92 10.65
N ASP A 214 25.68 15.10 9.60
CA ASP A 214 25.85 15.55 8.23
C ASP A 214 24.50 16.00 7.68
N THR A 215 24.32 17.31 7.54
CA THR A 215 23.16 17.92 6.86
C THR A 215 23.54 18.51 5.50
N THR A 216 24.76 18.25 5.01
CA THR A 216 25.31 18.91 3.82
C THR A 216 25.12 18.05 2.57
N ASN A 217 25.40 16.75 2.64
CA ASN A 217 25.25 15.85 1.48
C ASN A 217 24.89 14.41 1.89
N GLY A 218 23.81 13.89 1.31
CA GLY A 218 23.45 12.48 1.39
C GLY A 218 24.25 11.62 0.44
N GLN A 219 24.18 10.31 0.64
CA GLN A 219 24.80 9.29 -0.19
C GLN A 219 23.72 8.43 -0.86
N VAL A 220 23.88 8.13 -2.15
CA VAL A 220 23.03 7.15 -2.84
C VAL A 220 23.39 5.75 -2.36
N VAL A 221 22.46 5.06 -1.72
CA VAL A 221 22.65 3.71 -1.17
C VAL A 221 21.80 2.63 -1.85
N GLY A 222 20.86 3.03 -2.71
CA GLY A 222 20.13 2.13 -3.60
C GLY A 222 19.63 2.86 -4.85
N GLY A 223 19.53 2.17 -5.98
CA GLY A 223 19.12 2.78 -7.26
C GLY A 223 20.10 3.86 -7.76
N GLY A 224 19.57 5.01 -8.19
CA GLY A 224 20.39 6.15 -8.66
C GLY A 224 21.14 5.90 -9.98
N LYS A 225 20.62 4.98 -10.81
CA LYS A 225 21.08 4.69 -12.19
C LYS A 225 19.95 4.90 -13.19
N GLY A 226 19.16 5.95 -12.96
CA GLY A 226 17.90 6.23 -13.66
C GLY A 226 16.78 5.24 -13.30
N GLN A 227 15.56 5.56 -13.76
CA GLN A 227 14.41 4.66 -13.68
C GLN A 227 14.63 3.39 -14.50
N GLY A 228 14.16 2.26 -13.99
CA GLY A 228 14.03 1.04 -14.79
C GLY A 228 13.86 -0.23 -13.95
N THR A 229 13.70 -1.35 -14.65
CA THR A 229 13.45 -2.68 -14.08
C THR A 229 14.73 -3.45 -13.73
N GLY A 230 15.91 -2.93 -14.08
CA GLY A 230 17.19 -3.55 -13.78
C GLY A 230 17.40 -3.78 -12.27
N LEU A 231 18.26 -4.74 -11.91
CA LEU A 231 18.58 -5.00 -10.49
C LEU A 231 19.42 -3.87 -9.87
N HIS A 232 20.09 -3.06 -10.69
CA HIS A 232 20.82 -1.84 -10.28
C HIS A 232 19.97 -0.57 -10.41
N GLN A 233 18.66 -0.70 -10.64
CA GLN A 233 17.71 0.40 -10.81
C GLN A 233 16.52 0.22 -9.86
N LEU A 234 15.86 1.33 -9.55
CA LEU A 234 14.55 1.39 -8.91
C LEU A 234 13.62 2.19 -9.83
N TYR A 235 12.32 2.15 -9.58
CA TYR A 235 11.35 3.02 -10.24
C TYR A 235 10.27 3.42 -9.24
N GLN A 236 10.38 4.67 -8.78
CA GLN A 236 9.48 5.26 -7.78
C GLN A 236 9.39 4.41 -6.50
N PRO A 237 10.50 4.26 -5.76
CA PRO A 237 10.47 3.58 -4.47
C PRO A 237 9.61 4.36 -3.47
N THR A 238 8.75 3.67 -2.73
CA THR A 238 7.76 4.29 -1.81
C THR A 238 8.17 4.21 -0.34
N ASP A 239 8.89 3.15 0.04
CA ASP A 239 9.27 2.90 1.43
C ASP A 239 10.55 2.08 1.54
N VAL A 240 11.25 2.24 2.66
CA VAL A 240 12.54 1.59 2.94
C VAL A 240 12.73 1.35 4.44
N LEU A 241 13.21 0.16 4.79
CA LEU A 241 13.69 -0.17 6.13
C LEU A 241 15.12 -0.72 6.09
N ILE A 242 15.81 -0.64 7.23
CA ILE A 242 17.10 -1.31 7.44
C ILE A 242 16.88 -2.65 8.15
N ASP A 243 17.46 -3.71 7.59
CA ASP A 243 17.65 -5.02 8.22
C ASP A 243 19.11 -5.13 8.67
N GLU A 244 19.37 -4.74 9.93
CA GLU A 244 20.71 -4.70 10.53
C GLU A 244 21.37 -6.09 10.58
N GLU A 245 20.56 -7.15 10.77
CA GLU A 245 21.04 -8.54 10.86
C GLU A 245 21.64 -9.06 9.54
N THR A 246 21.28 -8.46 8.39
CA THR A 246 21.92 -8.77 7.09
C THR A 246 22.67 -7.58 6.46
N ASP A 247 22.81 -6.47 7.20
CA ASP A 247 23.38 -5.22 6.72
C ASP A 247 22.80 -4.80 5.34
N SER A 248 21.48 -4.70 5.27
CA SER A 248 20.76 -4.51 4.01
C SER A 248 19.52 -3.65 4.14
N LEU A 249 19.21 -2.87 3.10
CA LEU A 249 17.93 -2.20 2.92
C LEU A 249 16.89 -3.21 2.42
N THR A 250 15.64 -3.08 2.86
CA THR A 250 14.47 -3.67 2.18
C THR A 250 13.60 -2.53 1.65
N ILE A 251 13.30 -2.56 0.36
CA ILE A 251 12.76 -1.40 -0.39
C ILE A 251 11.48 -1.82 -1.12
N CYS A 252 10.42 -1.04 -0.96
CA CYS A 252 9.24 -1.07 -1.83
C CYS A 252 9.57 -0.38 -3.16
N ASP A 253 9.72 -1.15 -4.24
CA ASP A 253 9.99 -0.64 -5.60
C ASP A 253 8.67 -0.65 -6.40
N TYR A 254 7.81 0.32 -6.07
CA TYR A 254 6.36 0.31 -6.32
C TYR A 254 5.97 0.13 -7.80
N VAL A 255 6.53 0.93 -8.71
CA VAL A 255 6.15 0.83 -10.15
C VAL A 255 6.70 -0.43 -10.80
N ASN A 256 7.85 -0.92 -10.34
CA ASN A 256 8.41 -2.22 -10.72
C ASN A 256 7.65 -3.41 -10.07
N ARG A 257 6.67 -3.14 -9.20
CA ARG A 257 5.79 -4.11 -8.51
C ARG A 257 6.54 -5.19 -7.75
N ARG A 258 7.59 -4.80 -7.02
CA ARG A 258 8.49 -5.73 -6.32
C ARG A 258 9.02 -5.15 -5.01
N VAL A 259 9.28 -6.02 -4.05
CA VAL A 259 10.12 -5.69 -2.89
C VAL A 259 11.52 -6.22 -3.14
N VAL A 260 12.52 -5.36 -2.99
CA VAL A 260 13.94 -5.71 -3.20
C VAL A 260 14.75 -5.58 -1.91
N ARG A 261 15.71 -6.48 -1.72
CA ARG A 261 16.79 -6.34 -0.75
C ARG A 261 18.00 -5.70 -1.42
N TRP A 262 18.64 -4.73 -0.78
CA TRP A 262 19.87 -4.10 -1.25
C TRP A 262 20.94 -4.14 -0.17
N SER A 263 22.06 -4.83 -0.42
CA SER A 263 23.15 -4.92 0.57
C SER A 263 23.84 -3.55 0.74
N ARG A 264 24.05 -3.10 1.99
CA ARG A 264 24.83 -1.88 2.29
C ARG A 264 26.34 -2.13 2.22
N ARG A 265 26.77 -3.39 2.34
CA ARG A 265 28.17 -3.82 2.20
C ARG A 265 28.80 -3.36 0.88
N SER A 266 30.01 -2.78 0.98
CA SER A 266 30.73 -2.16 -0.13
C SER A 266 30.95 -3.08 -1.32
N GLY A 267 30.81 -2.54 -2.53
CA GLY A 267 31.02 -3.26 -3.79
C GLY A 267 29.78 -3.96 -4.35
N ILE A 268 28.68 -4.06 -3.59
CA ILE A 268 27.40 -4.57 -4.08
C ILE A 268 26.55 -3.39 -4.56
N THR A 269 26.24 -3.37 -5.87
CA THR A 269 25.57 -2.25 -6.57
C THR A 269 24.25 -2.64 -7.21
N GLN A 270 23.72 -3.81 -6.88
CA GLN A 270 22.45 -4.33 -7.36
C GLN A 270 21.67 -4.99 -6.22
N GLY A 271 20.35 -4.87 -6.26
CA GLY A 271 19.43 -5.54 -5.35
C GLY A 271 19.06 -6.96 -5.78
N GLU A 272 18.43 -7.68 -4.85
CA GLU A 272 17.82 -9.00 -5.02
C GLU A 272 16.30 -8.86 -4.89
N ILE A 273 15.53 -9.52 -5.76
CA ILE A 273 14.05 -9.50 -5.67
C ILE A 273 13.60 -10.49 -4.59
N LEU A 274 13.02 -9.98 -3.50
CA LEU A 274 12.42 -10.81 -2.45
C LEU A 274 11.01 -11.26 -2.85
N ILE A 275 10.18 -10.30 -3.28
CA ILE A 275 8.76 -10.50 -3.59
C ILE A 275 8.47 -9.77 -4.92
N GLY A 276 7.69 -10.38 -5.81
CA GLY A 276 7.29 -9.77 -7.08
C GLY A 276 5.79 -9.85 -7.31
N ASN A 277 5.28 -9.05 -8.26
CA ASN A 277 3.86 -8.88 -8.56
C ASN A 277 3.04 -8.37 -7.34
N ILE A 278 3.62 -7.38 -6.65
CA ILE A 278 3.04 -6.70 -5.49
C ILE A 278 3.14 -5.19 -5.69
N TYR A 279 2.03 -4.47 -5.55
CA TYR A 279 2.05 -3.00 -5.51
C TYR A 279 2.41 -2.53 -4.09
N CYS A 280 3.66 -2.76 -3.72
CA CYS A 280 4.17 -2.50 -2.38
C CYS A 280 4.26 -0.99 -2.10
N HIS A 281 3.55 -0.53 -1.06
CA HIS A 281 3.61 0.87 -0.63
C HIS A 281 4.33 1.07 0.70
N GLY A 282 4.26 0.09 1.60
CA GLY A 282 4.93 0.11 2.89
C GLY A 282 5.52 -1.25 3.25
N VAL A 283 6.58 -1.23 4.06
CA VAL A 283 7.26 -2.41 4.60
C VAL A 283 7.49 -2.26 6.11
N ALA A 284 7.33 -3.36 6.85
CA ALA A 284 7.77 -3.45 8.23
C ALA A 284 8.39 -4.83 8.50
N MET A 285 9.26 -4.93 9.51
CA MET A 285 9.86 -6.20 9.93
C MET A 285 9.72 -6.36 11.44
N ASP A 286 9.28 -7.54 11.91
CA ASP A 286 9.15 -7.84 13.33
C ASP A 286 10.43 -8.44 13.95
N GLU A 287 10.43 -8.63 15.27
CA GLU A 287 11.57 -9.20 16.01
C GLU A 287 11.86 -10.67 15.65
N GLN A 288 10.93 -11.35 14.97
CA GLN A 288 11.08 -12.71 14.43
C GLN A 288 11.55 -12.71 12.96
N ARG A 289 11.81 -11.53 12.38
CA ARG A 289 12.22 -11.30 10.99
C ARG A 289 11.19 -11.74 9.95
N TYR A 290 9.90 -11.71 10.28
CA TYR A 290 8.87 -11.71 9.25
C TYR A 290 8.80 -10.33 8.60
N LEU A 291 8.75 -10.31 7.27
CA LEU A 291 8.54 -9.10 6.47
C LEU A 291 7.04 -8.91 6.22
N TYR A 292 6.52 -7.74 6.53
CA TYR A 292 5.13 -7.37 6.30
C TYR A 292 5.10 -6.34 5.16
N VAL A 293 4.17 -6.52 4.21
CA VAL A 293 4.06 -5.65 3.03
C VAL A 293 2.59 -5.35 2.75
N SER A 294 2.27 -4.07 2.55
CA SER A 294 0.97 -3.64 2.03
C SER A 294 0.94 -3.80 0.51
N ASP A 295 -0.11 -4.42 -0.03
CA ASP A 295 -0.38 -4.39 -1.47
C ASP A 295 -1.53 -3.41 -1.72
N GLU A 296 -1.19 -2.24 -2.25
CA GLU A 296 -2.15 -1.16 -2.48
C GLU A 296 -3.28 -1.61 -3.42
N ALA A 297 -2.95 -2.38 -4.46
CA ALA A 297 -3.86 -2.78 -5.53
C ALA A 297 -4.73 -3.99 -5.16
N LYS A 298 -4.24 -4.88 -4.29
CA LYS A 298 -5.03 -6.01 -3.76
C LYS A 298 -5.79 -5.66 -2.47
N HIS A 299 -5.52 -4.50 -1.87
CA HIS A 299 -6.13 -4.02 -0.63
C HIS A 299 -5.96 -5.01 0.54
N GLU A 300 -4.72 -5.45 0.72
CA GLU A 300 -4.33 -6.41 1.75
C GLU A 300 -2.95 -6.09 2.33
N VAL A 301 -2.65 -6.67 3.50
CA VAL A 301 -1.29 -6.75 4.04
C VAL A 301 -0.93 -8.22 4.21
N ARG A 302 0.27 -8.59 3.77
CA ARG A 302 0.81 -9.96 3.86
C ARG A 302 2.06 -10.01 4.71
N ARG A 303 2.17 -11.06 5.53
CA ARG A 303 3.36 -11.46 6.29
C ARG A 303 4.13 -12.54 5.52
N TYR A 304 5.42 -12.37 5.32
CA TYR A 304 6.30 -13.28 4.60
C TYR A 304 7.41 -13.75 5.53
N GLN A 305 7.63 -15.07 5.61
CA GLN A 305 8.89 -15.59 6.14
C GLN A 305 10.01 -15.32 5.12
N LEU A 306 11.26 -15.16 5.57
CA LEU A 306 12.38 -14.95 4.65
C LEU A 306 12.51 -16.12 3.65
N GLY A 307 12.43 -15.81 2.35
CA GLY A 307 12.43 -16.79 1.25
C GLY A 307 11.04 -17.30 0.84
N GLU A 308 9.98 -16.94 1.56
CA GLU A 308 8.59 -17.22 1.19
C GLU A 308 8.12 -16.28 0.05
N LYS A 309 7.39 -16.83 -0.94
CA LYS A 309 6.94 -16.05 -2.12
C LYS A 309 5.50 -15.57 -2.07
N ASN A 310 4.63 -16.25 -1.32
CA ASN A 310 3.18 -16.02 -1.36
C ASN A 310 2.68 -15.19 -0.18
N GLY A 311 3.28 -15.38 1.00
CA GLY A 311 2.90 -14.69 2.23
C GLY A 311 1.55 -15.16 2.80
N THR A 312 1.42 -15.03 4.11
CA THR A 312 0.16 -15.19 4.84
C THR A 312 -0.60 -13.87 4.86
N LEU A 313 -1.89 -13.88 4.50
CA LEU A 313 -2.78 -12.72 4.64
C LEU A 313 -2.97 -12.39 6.14
N VAL A 314 -2.69 -11.14 6.53
CA VAL A 314 -2.80 -10.68 7.94
C VAL A 314 -3.74 -9.49 8.14
N ALA A 315 -4.04 -8.72 7.09
CA ALA A 315 -5.08 -7.67 7.14
C ALA A 315 -5.74 -7.47 5.76
N GLY A 316 -7.02 -7.10 5.74
CA GLY A 316 -7.80 -6.87 4.51
C GLY A 316 -8.05 -8.15 3.70
N GLY A 317 -7.85 -8.09 2.39
CA GLY A 317 -7.99 -9.24 1.48
C GLY A 317 -9.42 -9.62 1.10
N ASN A 318 -10.44 -8.92 1.61
CA ASN A 318 -11.85 -9.10 1.24
C ASN A 318 -12.33 -8.06 0.20
N GLY A 319 -11.42 -7.67 -0.70
CA GLY A 319 -11.64 -6.64 -1.72
C GLY A 319 -11.63 -5.20 -1.18
N GLN A 320 -11.80 -4.25 -2.10
CA GLN A 320 -11.87 -2.82 -1.79
C GLN A 320 -13.14 -2.51 -1.00
N GLY A 321 -13.00 -1.81 0.12
CA GLY A 321 -14.17 -1.30 0.86
C GLY A 321 -13.83 -0.78 2.24
N ASN A 322 -14.86 -0.38 2.98
CA ASN A 322 -14.76 0.22 4.32
C ASN A 322 -15.29 -0.69 5.44
N GLY A 323 -15.64 -1.95 5.15
CA GLY A 323 -15.91 -2.96 6.17
C GLY A 323 -14.73 -3.17 7.12
N LEU A 324 -14.97 -3.79 8.28
CA LEU A 324 -13.91 -4.05 9.26
C LEU A 324 -12.94 -5.15 8.78
N ASN A 325 -13.36 -6.03 7.88
CA ASN A 325 -12.53 -7.02 7.19
C ASN A 325 -11.95 -6.53 5.85
N GLN A 326 -12.12 -5.25 5.51
CA GLN A 326 -11.70 -4.65 4.24
C GLN A 326 -10.70 -3.50 4.45
N LEU A 327 -9.95 -3.22 3.39
CA LEU A 327 -9.06 -2.06 3.25
C LEU A 327 -9.36 -1.37 1.92
N ASN A 328 -8.88 -0.15 1.77
CA ASN A 328 -8.99 0.67 0.56
C ASN A 328 -7.68 1.44 0.36
N ARG A 329 -6.84 0.92 -0.55
CA ARG A 329 -5.49 1.43 -0.85
C ARG A 329 -4.63 1.56 0.42
N PRO A 330 -4.35 0.46 1.15
CA PRO A 330 -3.51 0.51 2.34
C PRO A 330 -2.09 0.94 1.97
N ARG A 331 -1.52 1.91 2.70
CA ARG A 331 -0.21 2.50 2.39
C ARG A 331 0.88 2.05 3.34
N TYR A 332 1.00 2.68 4.49
CA TYR A 332 2.01 2.34 5.50
C TYR A 332 1.47 1.33 6.51
N LEU A 333 2.40 0.64 7.17
CA LEU A 333 2.10 -0.29 8.23
C LEU A 333 3.13 -0.19 9.36
N PHE A 334 2.70 -0.55 10.57
CA PHE A 334 3.56 -0.73 11.74
C PHE A 334 3.19 -2.06 12.39
N VAL A 335 4.18 -2.79 12.93
CA VAL A 335 3.96 -4.09 13.58
C VAL A 335 4.57 -4.07 14.97
N ASP A 336 3.72 -4.19 15.99
CA ASP A 336 4.18 -4.20 17.39
C ASP A 336 4.72 -5.58 17.84
N ARG A 337 5.26 -5.64 19.06
CA ARG A 337 5.84 -6.86 19.66
C ARG A 337 4.84 -8.00 19.89
N GLN A 338 3.54 -7.72 19.81
CA GLN A 338 2.47 -8.72 19.87
C GLN A 338 2.05 -9.18 18.46
N GLN A 339 2.85 -8.83 17.43
CA GLN A 339 2.56 -9.00 16.01
C GLN A 339 1.22 -8.35 15.60
N THR A 340 0.80 -7.30 16.31
CA THR A 340 -0.37 -6.52 15.92
C THR A 340 0.01 -5.64 14.73
N VAL A 341 -0.67 -5.84 13.59
CA VAL A 341 -0.45 -5.07 12.37
C VAL A 341 -1.36 -3.86 12.37
N TYR A 342 -0.77 -2.67 12.44
CA TYR A 342 -1.44 -1.39 12.21
C TYR A 342 -1.28 -1.01 10.74
N VAL A 343 -2.30 -0.44 10.12
CA VAL A 343 -2.34 -0.11 8.69
C VAL A 343 -3.00 1.25 8.50
N SER A 344 -2.36 2.15 7.76
CA SER A 344 -3.04 3.35 7.24
C SER A 344 -3.93 2.97 6.07
N ASP A 345 -5.23 2.90 6.34
CA ASP A 345 -6.28 2.58 5.40
C ASP A 345 -6.66 3.86 4.64
N ASN A 346 -5.72 4.31 3.81
CA ASN A 346 -5.57 5.69 3.34
C ASN A 346 -6.87 6.24 2.71
N SER A 347 -7.47 5.51 1.77
CA SER A 347 -8.68 5.96 1.05
C SER A 347 -9.98 5.70 1.83
N ASN A 348 -9.90 5.13 3.04
CA ASN A 348 -10.99 5.12 4.02
C ASN A 348 -10.77 6.14 5.17
N HIS A 349 -9.69 6.91 5.12
CA HIS A 349 -9.38 8.00 6.06
C HIS A 349 -9.38 7.55 7.54
N ARG A 350 -8.73 6.41 7.78
CA ARG A 350 -8.63 5.77 9.10
C ARG A 350 -7.33 5.01 9.25
N VAL A 351 -6.94 4.74 10.50
CA VAL A 351 -5.93 3.73 10.83
C VAL A 351 -6.65 2.57 11.50
N MET A 352 -6.36 1.35 11.02
CA MET A 352 -6.95 0.11 11.50
C MET A 352 -5.86 -0.80 12.06
N LYS A 353 -6.19 -1.65 13.04
CA LYS A 353 -5.28 -2.68 13.55
C LYS A 353 -5.87 -4.09 13.52
N TRP A 354 -5.03 -5.09 13.29
CA TRP A 354 -5.34 -6.52 13.36
C TRP A 354 -4.38 -7.20 14.33
N VAL A 355 -4.93 -7.95 15.29
CA VAL A 355 -4.16 -8.93 16.09
C VAL A 355 -4.09 -10.25 15.33
N GLU A 356 -3.10 -11.10 15.63
CA GLU A 356 -2.91 -12.37 14.91
C GLU A 356 -4.19 -13.23 14.91
N GLY A 357 -4.56 -13.74 13.74
CA GLY A 357 -5.75 -14.59 13.55
C GLY A 357 -7.09 -13.86 13.46
N ALA A 358 -7.14 -12.53 13.67
CA ALA A 358 -8.37 -11.74 13.58
C ALA A 358 -9.02 -11.82 12.19
N LYS A 359 -10.36 -11.83 12.15
CA LYS A 359 -11.16 -11.79 10.89
C LYS A 359 -11.58 -10.37 10.50
N GLU A 360 -11.58 -9.47 11.45
CA GLU A 360 -11.94 -8.06 11.32
C GLU A 360 -10.92 -7.22 12.10
N GLY A 361 -10.64 -6.03 11.59
CA GLY A 361 -9.77 -5.05 12.21
C GLY A 361 -10.52 -4.10 13.13
N ILE A 362 -9.77 -3.36 13.93
CA ILE A 362 -10.28 -2.37 14.87
C ILE A 362 -9.82 -0.98 14.41
N VAL A 363 -10.76 -0.05 14.21
CA VAL A 363 -10.43 1.36 13.95
C VAL A 363 -9.79 1.97 15.21
N VAL A 364 -8.58 2.50 15.06
CA VAL A 364 -7.81 3.10 16.17
C VAL A 364 -7.56 4.60 16.00
N ALA A 365 -7.67 5.14 14.79
CA ALA A 365 -7.70 6.58 14.53
C ALA A 365 -8.57 6.89 13.30
N GLY A 366 -9.18 8.09 13.28
CA GLY A 366 -10.08 8.53 12.21
C GLY A 366 -11.37 7.70 12.13
N GLY A 367 -11.83 7.43 10.90
CA GLY A 367 -13.03 6.61 10.66
C GLY A 367 -14.37 7.31 10.90
N GLN A 368 -14.37 8.63 11.16
CA GLN A 368 -15.56 9.48 11.20
C GLN A 368 -15.75 10.27 9.89
N GLY A 369 -15.40 9.65 8.75
CA GLY A 369 -15.30 10.29 7.44
C GLY A 369 -14.05 11.15 7.27
N ILE A 370 -13.87 11.67 6.05
CA ILE A 370 -12.81 12.65 5.73
C ILE A 370 -13.06 13.98 6.44
N GLY A 371 -11.99 14.60 6.94
CA GLY A 371 -12.04 15.95 7.49
C GLY A 371 -10.86 16.27 8.39
N ASN A 372 -10.88 17.47 8.99
CA ASN A 372 -9.79 18.00 9.81
C ASN A 372 -10.12 18.07 11.32
N ALA A 373 -11.29 17.59 11.77
CA ALA A 373 -11.59 17.48 13.19
C ALA A 373 -10.60 16.53 13.91
N LEU A 374 -10.48 16.64 15.23
CA LEU A 374 -9.58 15.76 16.02
C LEU A 374 -10.01 14.28 16.02
N THR A 375 -11.24 13.98 15.59
CA THR A 375 -11.78 12.62 15.41
C THR A 375 -11.66 12.11 13.96
N GLN A 376 -11.17 12.95 13.04
CA GLN A 376 -11.09 12.68 11.61
C GLN A 376 -9.63 12.69 11.13
N LEU A 377 -9.44 12.12 9.95
CA LEU A 377 -8.20 12.13 9.18
C LEU A 377 -8.53 12.48 7.72
N SER A 378 -7.52 12.86 6.95
CA SER A 378 -7.60 13.07 5.52
C SER A 378 -6.41 12.36 4.87
N ASN A 379 -6.71 11.25 4.17
CA ASN A 379 -5.73 10.37 3.51
C ASN A 379 -4.45 10.13 4.34
N PRO A 380 -4.56 9.47 5.52
CA PRO A 380 -3.41 9.25 6.40
C PRO A 380 -2.37 8.32 5.76
N GLU A 381 -1.10 8.55 6.05
CA GLU A 381 0.02 7.79 5.50
C GLU A 381 0.91 7.18 6.57
N GLY A 382 2.09 7.73 6.85
CA GLY A 382 3.04 7.17 7.80
C GLY A 382 2.44 6.98 9.18
N ILE A 383 2.74 5.84 9.81
CA ILE A 383 2.27 5.50 11.16
C ILE A 383 3.39 4.91 12.00
N PHE A 384 3.36 5.19 13.30
CA PHE A 384 4.27 4.62 14.29
C PHE A 384 3.51 4.37 15.59
N VAL A 385 3.82 3.29 16.30
CA VAL A 385 3.24 3.01 17.63
C VAL A 385 4.36 2.88 18.65
N ASP A 386 4.34 3.71 19.69
CA ASP A 386 5.35 3.66 20.75
C ASP A 386 5.13 2.47 21.71
N THR A 387 6.07 2.25 22.63
CA THR A 387 5.97 1.16 23.62
C THR A 387 4.83 1.33 24.65
N LEU A 388 4.17 2.49 24.69
CA LEU A 388 2.99 2.76 25.52
C LEU A 388 1.67 2.54 24.74
N GLY A 389 1.74 2.14 23.47
CA GLY A 389 0.57 2.00 22.61
C GLY A 389 0.02 3.32 22.08
N THR A 390 0.78 4.42 22.14
CA THR A 390 0.43 5.68 21.49
C THR A 390 0.68 5.55 19.99
N LEU A 391 -0.38 5.71 19.19
CA LEU A 391 -0.30 5.76 17.74
C LEU A 391 -0.03 7.20 17.27
N TYR A 392 0.98 7.37 16.43
CA TYR A 392 1.29 8.59 15.68
C TYR A 392 0.93 8.38 14.22
N VAL A 393 0.36 9.40 13.58
CA VAL A 393 -0.17 9.34 12.20
C VAL A 393 0.19 10.61 11.44
N ALA A 394 0.75 10.47 10.25
CA ALA A 394 0.85 11.54 9.26
C ALA A 394 -0.56 11.73 8.67
N ASP A 395 -1.21 12.83 9.03
CA ASP A 395 -2.55 13.19 8.57
C ASP A 395 -2.37 14.06 7.32
N SER A 396 -1.89 13.42 6.25
CA SER A 396 -1.12 14.04 5.17
C SER A 396 -1.86 15.17 4.46
N TRP A 397 -3.14 14.96 4.13
CA TRP A 397 -3.97 15.98 3.47
C TRP A 397 -4.61 16.98 4.44
N ASN A 398 -4.26 16.91 5.73
CA ASN A 398 -4.47 17.96 6.73
C ASN A 398 -3.13 18.62 7.16
N HIS A 399 -2.02 18.31 6.48
CA HIS A 399 -0.70 18.95 6.63
C HIS A 399 -0.15 18.92 8.07
N ARG A 400 -0.39 17.82 8.80
CA ARG A 400 -0.08 17.71 10.23
C ARG A 400 0.26 16.28 10.66
N VAL A 401 0.92 16.15 11.81
CA VAL A 401 1.09 14.88 12.53
C VAL A 401 0.18 14.88 13.75
N MET A 402 -0.61 13.81 13.92
CA MET A 402 -1.53 13.62 15.04
C MET A 402 -1.16 12.39 15.86
N ARG A 403 -1.48 12.40 17.17
CA ARG A 403 -1.35 11.22 18.04
C ARG A 403 -2.64 10.81 18.75
N TRP A 404 -2.79 9.51 18.99
CA TRP A 404 -3.83 8.88 19.81
C TRP A 404 -3.17 8.06 20.92
N THR A 405 -3.38 8.45 22.17
CA THR A 405 -2.95 7.68 23.35
C THR A 405 -3.93 6.55 23.65
N GLN A 406 -3.45 5.38 24.07
CA GLN A 406 -4.30 4.25 24.50
C GLN A 406 -5.33 4.68 25.57
N GLY A 407 -6.57 4.18 25.46
CA GLY A 407 -7.70 4.47 26.36
C GLY A 407 -8.96 4.92 25.61
N ASP A 408 -9.98 5.38 26.33
CA ASP A 408 -11.30 5.76 25.76
C ASP A 408 -11.31 7.05 24.93
N LYS A 409 -10.15 7.64 24.64
CA LYS A 409 -10.05 8.86 23.83
C LYS A 409 -10.33 8.56 22.35
N LYS A 410 -11.53 8.90 21.90
CA LYS A 410 -11.93 8.79 20.48
C LYS A 410 -11.40 9.91 19.58
N GLN A 411 -10.65 10.87 20.13
CA GLN A 411 -10.04 11.98 19.40
C GLN A 411 -8.53 12.01 19.63
N GLY A 412 -7.80 12.41 18.59
CA GLY A 412 -6.36 12.60 18.63
C GLY A 412 -5.97 13.97 19.20
N THR A 413 -4.71 14.31 19.05
CA THR A 413 -4.15 15.64 19.34
C THR A 413 -3.07 15.93 18.30
N VAL A 414 -3.05 17.15 17.77
CA VAL A 414 -1.97 17.58 16.86
C VAL A 414 -0.65 17.63 17.66
N VAL A 415 0.42 17.21 17.01
CA VAL A 415 1.77 17.10 17.60
C VAL A 415 2.70 18.16 17.01
N VAL A 416 2.64 18.28 15.68
CA VAL A 416 3.31 19.29 14.83
C VAL A 416 2.44 19.51 13.59
N GLY A 417 2.58 20.66 12.93
CA GLY A 417 1.77 21.05 11.76
C GLY A 417 0.55 21.92 12.10
N GLU A 418 0.49 22.56 13.27
CA GLU A 418 -0.68 23.39 13.66
C GLU A 418 -0.83 24.66 12.78
N ASN A 419 0.23 25.08 12.09
CA ASN A 419 0.18 26.22 11.15
C ASN A 419 -0.24 25.80 9.72
N GLY A 420 -0.64 24.54 9.50
CA GLY A 420 -1.19 24.03 8.24
C GLY A 420 -0.17 23.95 7.11
N GLN A 421 -0.67 24.10 5.87
CA GLN A 421 0.11 23.91 4.65
C GLN A 421 1.24 24.96 4.51
N GLY A 422 2.45 24.50 4.20
CA GLY A 422 3.58 25.33 3.76
C GLY A 422 4.95 24.85 4.26
N ALA A 423 6.00 25.63 3.94
CA ALA A 423 7.39 25.32 4.28
C ALA A 423 7.88 25.95 5.61
N GLY A 424 7.06 26.79 6.25
CA GLY A 424 7.43 27.58 7.42
C GLY A 424 7.53 26.79 8.73
N ALA A 425 7.78 27.51 9.83
CA ALA A 425 7.79 26.93 11.16
C ALA A 425 6.43 26.32 11.52
N ASN A 426 6.45 25.07 12.00
CA ASN A 426 5.27 24.27 12.33
C ASN A 426 4.27 24.09 11.17
N GLN A 427 4.76 24.16 9.93
CA GLN A 427 4.03 23.83 8.72
C GLN A 427 4.62 22.58 8.06
N PHE A 428 3.78 21.89 7.30
CA PHE A 428 4.17 20.80 6.40
C PHE A 428 3.47 21.01 5.05
N ASP A 429 3.95 20.37 3.99
CA ASP A 429 3.18 20.15 2.79
C ASP A 429 3.21 18.66 2.42
N VAL A 430 2.04 18.03 2.57
CA VAL A 430 1.82 16.58 2.48
C VAL A 430 2.88 15.77 3.26
N PRO A 431 2.87 15.77 4.61
CA PRO A 431 3.76 14.91 5.38
C PRO A 431 3.39 13.43 5.20
N VAL A 432 4.34 12.60 4.75
CA VAL A 432 4.10 11.18 4.41
C VAL A 432 4.76 10.24 5.41
N GLY A 433 6.06 9.98 5.28
CA GLY A 433 6.78 9.06 6.16
C GLY A 433 7.03 9.65 7.54
N LEU A 434 6.90 8.82 8.59
CA LEU A 434 7.26 9.16 9.96
C LEU A 434 8.22 8.11 10.53
N SER A 435 9.24 8.54 11.26
CA SER A 435 10.11 7.66 12.03
C SER A 435 10.55 8.31 13.33
N PHE A 436 10.99 7.50 14.29
CA PHE A 436 11.46 7.97 15.58
C PHE A 436 12.82 7.36 15.92
N ASP A 437 13.75 8.18 16.41
CA ASP A 437 15.00 7.66 16.99
C ASP A 437 14.78 7.14 18.42
N ARG A 438 15.81 6.49 18.98
CA ARG A 438 15.82 5.99 20.36
C ARG A 438 15.69 7.06 21.46
N HIS A 439 15.79 8.35 21.12
CA HIS A 439 15.64 9.47 22.05
C HIS A 439 14.23 10.10 21.97
N GLY A 440 13.38 9.65 21.04
CA GLY A 440 12.03 10.18 20.82
C GLY A 440 11.97 11.39 19.88
N ASN A 441 13.04 11.69 19.15
CA ASN A 441 13.03 12.68 18.08
C ASN A 441 12.13 12.17 16.94
N LEU A 442 11.20 13.00 16.47
CA LEU A 442 10.33 12.70 15.34
C LEU A 442 11.01 13.20 14.06
N TYR A 443 11.08 12.34 13.05
CA TYR A 443 11.53 12.65 11.70
C TYR A 443 10.37 12.49 10.73
N VAL A 444 10.15 13.48 9.87
CA VAL A 444 9.01 13.52 8.95
C VAL A 444 9.48 13.81 7.53
N ALA A 445 9.09 12.96 6.58
CA ALA A 445 9.20 13.29 5.15
C ALA A 445 8.08 14.24 4.78
N ASP A 446 8.48 15.46 4.46
CA ASP A 446 7.64 16.60 4.15
C ASP A 446 7.60 16.72 2.62
N GLN A 447 6.76 15.90 2.00
CA GLN A 447 6.88 15.46 0.59
C GLN A 447 6.96 16.63 -0.38
N ASP A 448 5.98 17.54 -0.33
CA ASP A 448 5.85 18.63 -1.30
C ASP A 448 6.75 19.84 -0.96
N ASN A 449 7.46 19.77 0.17
CA ASN A 449 8.56 20.67 0.54
C ASN A 449 9.95 20.06 0.23
N ASP A 450 10.02 18.88 -0.39
CA ASP A 450 11.23 18.16 -0.80
C ASP A 450 12.31 18.05 0.31
N ARG A 451 11.88 17.74 1.54
CA ARG A 451 12.76 17.67 2.72
C ARG A 451 12.36 16.58 3.72
N VAL A 452 13.30 16.26 4.63
CA VAL A 452 13.01 15.59 5.90
C VAL A 452 13.38 16.54 7.04
N GLN A 453 12.47 16.69 8.01
CA GLN A 453 12.61 17.59 9.17
C GLN A 453 12.21 16.95 10.51
#